data_AF-A0A953CED4-F1
#
_entry.id   AF-A0A953CED4-F1
#
_cell.length_a   1.000
_cell.length_b   1.000
_cell.length_c   1.000
_cell.angle_alpha   90.00
_cell.angle_beta   90.00
_cell.angle_gamma   90.00
#
_symmetry.space_group_name_H-M   'P 1'
#
loop_
_entity.id
_entity.type
_entity.pdbx_description
1 polymer ?
#
loop_
_entity_poly.entity_id
_entity_poly.type
_entity_poly.pdbx_seq_one_letter_code
_entity_poly.pdbx_strand_id
1 'polypeptide(L)'
;MIAGRSSPETGAAGGPARHLPVMLREVVSSLKPKDGGKYIDATFGAGGHSRALLAEANCHVLGFDRDPRTVAQSAWLVSEYGGRLTVVEANFSEMLEIAPRHGFDQVDGVLFDFGVSSMQLDEAARGFSFRFDGPLDMRMSARGVSAAEVVNEYDERALSRIIAALGEEKKAKFVARAIVDARKEKEISTTGELAKIVREAIHSKPGDIDPATRTFQALRIYVNDELGEIGKGLLAAERLLKAGGVLSAISFHSLEDRLVKTFITSRSQAPAVSRHAPEVKTAPPSFSAVQRKALIAGEEEVKINPRARSAKLRVAERTGAPAQHDDPLEALLAKIPSLDGEAR
;
A
#
# COMPACT_ATOMS: atom_id res chain seq x y z
N MET A 1 30.02 53.01 15.17
CA MET A 1 29.20 52.69 13.99
C MET A 1 29.92 51.59 13.23
N ILE A 2 29.42 50.36 13.35
CA ILE A 2 30.06 49.14 12.85
C ILE A 2 29.37 48.79 11.54
N ALA A 3 30.14 48.83 10.44
CA ALA A 3 29.66 48.55 9.10
C ALA A 3 29.49 47.04 8.86
N GLY A 4 28.47 46.71 8.07
CA GLY A 4 27.82 45.41 7.98
C GLY A 4 28.67 44.27 7.43
N ARG A 5 28.45 43.09 8.02
CA ARG A 5 28.85 41.79 7.48
C ARG A 5 27.93 41.45 6.31
N SER A 6 28.54 41.19 5.16
CA SER A 6 27.92 40.56 4.00
C SER A 6 27.64 39.08 4.30
N SER A 7 26.37 38.69 4.18
CA SER A 7 25.95 37.28 4.13
C SER A 7 26.30 36.70 2.76
N PRO A 8 26.90 35.51 2.66
CA PRO A 8 26.97 34.81 1.39
C PRO A 8 25.62 34.13 1.12
N GLU A 9 25.02 34.50 -0.01
CA GLU A 9 23.91 33.81 -0.65
C GLU A 9 24.30 32.35 -0.91
N THR A 10 23.62 31.41 -0.24
CA THR A 10 23.70 29.99 -0.60
C THR A 10 22.79 29.76 -1.80
N GLY A 11 23.37 29.97 -2.99
CA GLY A 11 22.83 29.52 -4.26
C GLY A 11 22.68 27.99 -4.30
N ALA A 12 21.62 27.58 -4.98
CA ALA A 12 21.16 26.23 -5.25
C ALA A 12 22.26 25.16 -5.45
N ALA A 13 22.25 24.16 -4.58
CA ALA A 13 22.71 22.81 -4.87
C ALA A 13 21.50 21.87 -4.71
N GLY A 14 21.09 21.24 -5.82
CA GLY A 14 19.94 20.33 -5.86
C GLY A 14 20.15 19.09 -4.99
N GLY A 15 19.43 19.02 -3.87
CA GLY A 15 19.18 17.77 -3.15
C GLY A 15 17.91 17.10 -3.65
N PRO A 16 17.76 15.76 -3.51
CA PRO A 16 16.51 15.08 -3.86
C PRO A 16 15.41 15.68 -2.99
N ALA A 17 14.31 16.11 -3.61
CA ALA A 17 13.14 16.58 -2.88
C ALA A 17 12.76 15.50 -1.86
N ARG A 18 13.01 15.75 -0.56
CA ARG A 18 12.72 14.82 0.53
C ARG A 18 11.26 14.41 0.41
N HIS A 19 11.01 13.14 0.08
CA HIS A 19 9.66 12.60 -0.03
C HIS A 19 8.94 12.78 1.32
N LEU A 20 7.83 13.50 1.30
CA LEU A 20 7.00 13.71 2.48
C LEU A 20 6.10 12.49 2.67
N PRO A 21 6.14 11.81 3.83
CA PRO A 21 5.23 10.71 4.11
C PRO A 21 3.78 11.23 4.13
N VAL A 22 2.89 10.44 3.55
CA VAL A 22 1.46 10.81 3.45
C VAL A 22 0.81 10.68 4.82
N MET A 23 0.02 11.68 5.20
CA MET A 23 -0.73 11.75 6.46
C MET A 23 0.12 11.48 7.70
N LEU A 24 1.39 11.94 7.68
CA LEU A 24 2.38 11.66 8.72
C LEU A 24 1.89 12.04 10.12
N ARG A 25 1.27 13.21 10.26
CA ARG A 25 0.79 13.73 11.55
C ARG A 25 -0.36 12.90 12.08
N GLU A 26 -1.30 12.54 11.21
CA GLU A 26 -2.46 11.74 11.53
C GLU A 26 -2.04 10.32 11.93
N VAL A 27 -1.06 9.73 11.24
CA VAL A 27 -0.48 8.43 11.61
C VAL A 27 0.14 8.47 13.00
N VAL A 28 1.06 9.42 13.26
CA VAL A 28 1.71 9.54 14.58
C VAL A 28 0.68 9.78 15.68
N SER A 29 -0.29 10.68 15.44
CA SER A 29 -1.38 10.96 16.37
C SER A 29 -2.27 9.75 16.64
N SER A 30 -2.50 8.91 15.62
CA SER A 30 -3.29 7.68 15.77
C SER A 30 -2.56 6.61 16.59
N LEU A 31 -1.27 6.39 16.30
CA LEU A 31 -0.47 5.33 16.91
C LEU A 31 0.01 5.67 18.33
N LYS A 32 0.07 6.96 18.67
CA LYS A 32 0.50 7.50 19.97
C LYS A 32 1.78 6.79 20.46
N PRO A 33 2.91 6.96 19.76
CA PRO A 33 4.20 6.39 20.16
C PRO A 33 4.48 6.62 21.64
N LYS A 34 4.95 5.57 22.33
CA LYS A 34 5.35 5.66 23.73
C LYS A 34 6.66 4.95 23.97
N ASP A 35 7.37 5.37 25.00
CA ASP A 35 8.64 4.80 25.39
C ASP A 35 8.51 3.29 25.65
N GLY A 36 9.46 2.52 25.11
CA GLY A 36 9.46 1.06 25.15
C GLY A 36 8.40 0.38 24.28
N GLY A 37 7.53 1.13 23.60
CA GLY A 37 6.51 0.59 22.69
C GLY A 37 7.14 -0.10 21.47
N LYS A 38 6.43 -1.07 20.92
CA LYS A 38 6.84 -1.82 19.71
C LYS A 38 5.87 -1.55 18.57
N TYR A 39 6.37 -1.07 17.44
CA TYR A 39 5.55 -0.73 16.28
C TYR A 39 6.04 -1.46 15.05
N ILE A 40 5.10 -1.93 14.22
CA ILE A 40 5.41 -2.46 12.89
C ILE A 40 5.09 -1.39 11.86
N ASP A 41 6.06 -1.08 11.01
CA ASP A 41 5.86 -0.35 9.76
C ASP A 41 5.84 -1.38 8.64
N ALA A 42 4.64 -1.81 8.23
CA ALA A 42 4.45 -2.90 7.28
C ALA A 42 4.84 -2.54 5.84
N THR A 43 5.11 -1.27 5.57
CA THR A 43 5.38 -0.73 4.24
C THR A 43 6.47 0.32 4.34
N PHE A 44 7.62 -0.11 4.85
CA PHE A 44 8.70 0.77 5.31
C PHE A 44 9.14 1.78 4.25
N GLY A 45 9.31 1.36 3.00
CA GLY A 45 9.71 2.23 1.89
C GLY A 45 11.00 2.99 2.18
N ALA A 46 10.89 4.32 2.30
CA ALA A 46 12.04 5.19 2.62
C ALA A 46 12.21 5.44 4.14
N GLY A 47 11.41 4.80 5.00
CA GLY A 47 11.46 4.91 6.45
C GLY A 47 10.87 6.20 7.02
N GLY A 48 10.04 6.91 6.24
CA GLY A 48 9.51 8.21 6.62
C GLY A 48 8.60 8.19 7.85
N HIS A 49 7.63 7.27 7.90
CA HIS A 49 6.78 7.08 9.08
C HIS A 49 7.55 6.45 10.24
N SER A 50 8.35 5.40 9.97
CA SER A 50 9.27 4.82 10.97
C SER A 50 10.11 5.89 11.69
N ARG A 51 10.73 6.81 10.94
CA ARG A 51 11.51 7.92 11.50
C ARG A 51 10.68 8.83 12.39
N ALA A 52 9.45 9.14 11.99
CA ALA A 52 8.56 9.97 12.78
C ALA A 52 8.15 9.30 14.10
N LEU A 53 7.86 7.99 14.08
CA LEU A 53 7.56 7.23 15.31
C LEU A 53 8.76 7.22 16.27
N LEU A 54 9.96 6.96 15.75
CA LEU A 54 11.21 6.90 16.52
C LEU A 54 11.68 8.26 17.06
N ALA A 55 11.24 9.35 16.43
CA ALA A 55 11.49 10.73 16.87
C ALA A 55 10.50 11.18 17.95
N GLU A 56 9.26 10.68 17.93
CA GLU A 56 8.24 11.03 18.91
C GLU A 56 8.47 10.33 20.27
N ALA A 57 9.01 9.11 20.28
CA ALA A 57 9.23 8.35 21.50
C ALA A 57 10.48 7.45 21.44
N ASN A 58 10.97 7.03 22.60
CA ASN A 58 12.00 6.00 22.72
C ASN A 58 11.40 4.59 22.53
N CYS A 59 10.81 4.36 21.35
CA CYS A 59 10.16 3.11 20.96
C CYS A 59 11.05 2.28 20.01
N HIS A 60 10.59 1.08 19.68
CA HIS A 60 11.20 0.20 18.67
C HIS A 60 10.28 0.06 17.46
N VAL A 61 10.87 0.04 16.26
CA VAL A 61 10.15 -0.14 14.99
C VAL A 61 10.75 -1.31 14.22
N LEU A 62 9.89 -2.21 13.74
CA LEU A 62 10.22 -3.25 12.77
C LEU A 62 9.58 -2.89 11.42
N GLY A 63 10.42 -2.54 10.46
CA GLY A 63 10.03 -2.19 9.10
C GLY A 63 10.03 -3.41 8.17
N PHE A 64 8.95 -3.61 7.44
CA PHE A 64 8.84 -4.61 6.36
C PHE A 64 8.83 -3.91 5.02
N ASP A 65 9.60 -4.43 4.06
CA ASP A 65 9.48 -4.05 2.66
C ASP A 65 9.87 -5.23 1.77
N ARG A 66 9.15 -5.43 0.68
CA ARG A 66 9.42 -6.51 -0.26
C ARG A 66 10.42 -6.15 -1.35
N ASP A 67 10.77 -4.87 -1.50
CA ASP A 67 11.81 -4.43 -2.41
C ASP A 67 13.19 -4.79 -1.81
N PRO A 68 13.99 -5.65 -2.48
CA PRO A 68 15.28 -6.12 -1.94
C PRO A 68 16.29 -5.00 -1.71
N ARG A 69 16.05 -3.82 -2.30
CA ARG A 69 16.95 -2.66 -2.16
C ARG A 69 16.71 -1.91 -0.86
N THR A 70 15.55 -2.07 -0.23
CA THR A 70 15.13 -1.29 0.93
C THR A 70 16.04 -1.50 2.15
N VAL A 71 16.49 -2.74 2.40
CA VAL A 71 17.41 -3.03 3.52
C VAL A 71 18.74 -2.30 3.34
N ALA A 72 19.33 -2.36 2.14
CA ALA A 72 20.57 -1.67 1.85
C ALA A 72 20.41 -0.13 1.90
N GLN A 73 19.33 0.41 1.35
CA GLN A 73 19.04 1.85 1.33
C GLN A 73 18.74 2.44 2.71
N SER A 74 18.28 1.62 3.66
CA SER A 74 17.90 2.03 5.01
C SER A 74 19.00 1.83 6.06
N ALA A 75 20.15 1.26 5.69
CA ALA A 75 21.24 0.96 6.62
C ALA A 75 21.73 2.19 7.41
N TRP A 76 21.74 3.38 6.78
CA TRP A 76 22.10 4.62 7.45
C TRP A 76 21.08 5.01 8.52
N LEU A 77 19.77 4.84 8.24
CA LEU A 77 18.69 5.15 9.17
C LEU A 77 18.69 4.15 10.34
N VAL A 78 18.91 2.86 10.05
CA VAL A 78 19.07 1.82 11.08
C VAL A 78 20.23 2.17 12.03
N SER A 79 21.36 2.63 11.47
CA SER A 79 22.52 3.05 12.25
C SER A 79 22.24 4.29 13.11
N GLU A 80 21.52 5.27 12.56
CA GLU A 80 21.10 6.49 13.28
C GLU A 80 20.29 6.17 14.54
N TYR A 81 19.43 5.15 14.48
CA TYR A 81 18.54 4.78 15.58
C TYR A 81 19.09 3.69 16.51
N GLY A 82 20.35 3.28 16.33
CA GLY A 82 21.12 2.52 17.34
C GLY A 82 20.45 1.24 17.85
N GLY A 83 19.80 0.48 16.96
CA GLY A 83 19.11 -0.78 17.30
C GLY A 83 17.62 -0.64 17.62
N ARG A 84 17.07 0.59 17.68
CA ARG A 84 15.62 0.81 17.81
C ARG A 84 14.85 0.60 16.50
N LEU A 85 15.55 0.62 15.37
CA LEU A 85 14.98 0.32 14.06
C LEU A 85 15.59 -0.98 13.53
N THR A 86 14.74 -1.90 13.10
CA THR A 86 15.11 -3.08 12.32
C THR A 86 14.32 -3.06 11.01
N VAL A 87 14.95 -3.38 9.89
CA VAL A 87 14.29 -3.45 8.57
C VAL A 87 14.54 -4.84 7.97
N VAL A 88 13.49 -5.48 7.48
CA VAL A 88 13.54 -6.83 6.90
C VAL A 88 13.01 -6.82 5.47
N GLU A 89 13.68 -7.56 4.57
CA GLU A 89 13.16 -7.87 3.23
C GLU A 89 12.13 -9.00 3.37
N ALA A 90 10.85 -8.65 3.38
CA ALA A 90 9.75 -9.61 3.45
C ALA A 90 8.44 -8.96 3.03
N ASN A 91 7.46 -9.76 2.59
CA ASN A 91 6.12 -9.24 2.46
C ASN A 91 5.51 -9.04 3.85
N PHE A 92 4.69 -8.00 4.01
CA PHE A 92 4.03 -7.77 5.30
C PHE A 92 2.98 -8.83 5.64
N SER A 93 2.52 -9.63 4.68
CA SER A 93 1.66 -10.79 4.98
C SER A 93 2.38 -11.85 5.84
N GLU A 94 3.71 -11.88 5.80
CA GLU A 94 4.57 -12.81 6.54
C GLU A 94 4.90 -12.29 7.96
N MET A 95 4.40 -11.10 8.34
CA MET A 95 4.80 -10.47 9.59
C MET A 95 4.41 -11.28 10.83
N LEU A 96 3.34 -12.08 10.78
CA LEU A 96 2.95 -12.95 11.90
C LEU A 96 4.04 -13.97 12.25
N GLU A 97 4.77 -14.45 11.23
CA GLU A 97 5.86 -15.42 11.40
C GLU A 97 7.19 -14.73 11.74
N ILE A 98 7.45 -13.59 11.08
CA ILE A 98 8.75 -12.91 11.16
C ILE A 98 8.87 -12.04 12.42
N ALA A 99 7.82 -11.29 12.77
CA ALA A 99 7.88 -10.33 13.88
C ALA A 99 8.33 -10.97 15.22
N PRO A 100 7.83 -12.15 15.64
CA PRO A 100 8.29 -12.83 16.86
C PRO A 100 9.81 -13.11 16.89
N ARG A 101 10.42 -13.44 15.73
CA ARG A 101 11.87 -13.71 15.63
C ARG A 101 12.73 -12.48 15.93
N HIS A 102 12.15 -11.29 15.78
CA HIS A 102 12.78 -10.01 16.10
C HIS A 102 12.33 -9.46 17.46
N GLY A 103 11.61 -10.26 18.26
CA GLY A 103 11.07 -9.85 19.55
C GLY A 103 9.81 -8.98 19.46
N PHE A 104 9.06 -9.03 18.36
CA PHE A 104 7.79 -8.32 18.16
C PHE A 104 6.60 -9.30 18.26
N ASP A 105 6.56 -10.14 19.30
CA ASP A 105 5.51 -11.14 19.53
C ASP A 105 4.12 -10.51 19.73
N GLN A 106 4.11 -9.33 20.37
CA GLN A 106 2.95 -8.49 20.58
C GLN A 106 3.37 -7.03 20.42
N VAL A 107 2.59 -6.25 19.68
CA VAL A 107 2.94 -4.88 19.28
C VAL A 107 1.90 -3.86 19.71
N ASP A 108 2.36 -2.63 19.95
CA ASP A 108 1.57 -1.46 20.30
C ASP A 108 0.88 -0.84 19.08
N GLY A 109 1.43 -1.06 17.89
CA GLY A 109 0.81 -0.57 16.67
C GLY A 109 1.33 -1.24 15.41
N VAL A 110 0.47 -1.28 14.40
CA VAL A 110 0.80 -1.72 13.05
C VAL A 110 0.36 -0.62 12.09
N LEU A 111 1.31 -0.11 11.31
CA LEU A 111 1.09 0.83 10.24
C LEU A 111 1.12 0.12 8.89
N PHE A 112 0.13 0.38 8.07
CA PHE A 112 0.15 0.12 6.63
C PHE A 112 0.02 1.42 5.86
N ASP A 113 0.93 1.68 4.93
CA ASP A 113 0.87 2.72 3.90
C ASP A 113 0.85 2.04 2.53
N PHE A 114 -0.34 1.67 2.05
CA PHE A 114 -0.49 0.82 0.87
C PHE A 114 -0.03 1.49 -0.43
N GLY A 115 0.09 0.71 -1.50
CA GLY A 115 0.49 1.19 -2.81
C GLY A 115 2.01 1.26 -2.99
N VAL A 116 2.44 2.17 -3.87
CA VAL A 116 3.84 2.29 -4.31
C VAL A 116 4.58 3.42 -3.63
N SER A 117 5.86 3.23 -3.35
CA SER A 117 6.72 4.31 -2.85
C SER A 117 7.00 5.35 -3.94
N SER A 118 7.39 6.58 -3.56
CA SER A 118 7.76 7.61 -4.55
C SER A 118 8.95 7.14 -5.39
N MET A 119 9.91 6.49 -4.74
CA MET A 119 11.10 5.95 -5.40
C MET A 119 10.73 4.98 -6.53
N GLN A 120 9.72 4.12 -6.30
CA GLN A 120 9.22 3.20 -7.33
C GLN A 120 8.56 3.92 -8.53
N LEU A 121 7.88 5.05 -8.30
CA LEU A 121 7.24 5.83 -9.37
C LEU A 121 8.21 6.74 -10.13
N ASP A 122 9.24 7.24 -9.44
CA ASP A 122 10.24 8.16 -9.99
C ASP A 122 11.36 7.40 -10.73
N GLU A 123 11.59 6.12 -10.41
CA GLU A 123 12.52 5.24 -11.11
C GLU A 123 11.89 4.62 -12.36
N ALA A 124 12.13 5.25 -13.52
CA ALA A 124 11.63 4.77 -14.82
C ALA A 124 11.97 3.28 -15.09
N ALA A 125 13.14 2.82 -14.66
CA ALA A 125 13.60 1.44 -14.81
C ALA A 125 12.70 0.38 -14.14
N ARG A 126 11.84 0.78 -13.18
CA ARG A 126 10.92 -0.11 -12.48
C ARG A 126 9.57 -0.31 -13.19
N GLY A 127 9.23 0.57 -14.14
CA GLY A 127 8.02 0.41 -14.95
C GLY A 127 6.68 0.69 -14.27
N PHE A 128 6.65 1.28 -13.06
CA PHE A 128 5.39 1.57 -12.35
C PHE A 128 4.60 2.75 -12.93
N SER A 129 5.23 3.57 -13.77
CA SER A 129 4.69 4.83 -14.26
C SER A 129 4.95 4.97 -15.75
N PHE A 130 4.04 5.65 -16.43
CA PHE A 130 4.21 6.10 -17.82
C PHE A 130 4.63 7.58 -17.91
N ARG A 131 4.97 8.20 -16.77
CA ARG A 131 5.49 9.58 -16.75
C ARG A 131 6.87 9.67 -17.42
N PHE A 132 7.69 8.66 -17.18
CA PHE A 132 8.97 8.44 -17.85
C PHE A 132 8.90 7.05 -18.47
N ASP A 133 9.37 6.93 -19.71
CA ASP A 133 9.36 5.65 -20.41
C ASP A 133 10.42 4.71 -19.81
N GLY A 134 10.10 3.43 -19.73
CA GLY A 134 10.95 2.40 -19.15
C GLY A 134 10.40 1.00 -19.35
N PRO A 135 11.12 -0.05 -18.93
CA PRO A 135 10.69 -1.43 -19.09
C PRO A 135 9.33 -1.67 -18.43
N LEU A 136 8.46 -2.45 -19.06
CA LEU A 136 7.16 -2.82 -18.52
C LEU A 136 7.30 -3.93 -17.46
N ASP A 137 7.79 -3.60 -16.27
CA ASP A 137 8.07 -4.57 -15.20
C ASP A 137 6.98 -4.58 -14.11
N MET A 138 6.87 -3.49 -13.33
CA MET A 138 5.93 -3.32 -12.20
C MET A 138 6.10 -4.30 -11.02
N ARG A 139 7.10 -5.19 -10.97
CA ARG A 139 7.29 -6.07 -9.80
C ARG A 139 7.94 -5.30 -8.66
N MET A 140 7.37 -5.39 -7.47
CA MET A 140 7.95 -4.78 -6.28
C MET A 140 9.15 -5.57 -5.74
N SER A 141 9.07 -6.90 -5.76
CA SER A 141 10.10 -7.82 -5.22
C SER A 141 11.16 -8.27 -6.23
N ALA A 142 11.07 -7.82 -7.49
CA ALA A 142 11.86 -8.31 -8.62
C ALA A 142 11.72 -9.83 -8.89
N ARG A 143 10.70 -10.49 -8.31
CA ARG A 143 10.36 -11.91 -8.51
C ARG A 143 8.93 -12.04 -9.03
N GLY A 144 8.63 -13.15 -9.71
CA GLY A 144 7.30 -13.42 -10.26
C GLY A 144 7.08 -12.86 -11.67
N VAL A 145 5.83 -12.92 -12.12
CA VAL A 145 5.39 -12.51 -13.47
C VAL A 145 5.46 -10.99 -13.61
N SER A 146 6.11 -10.49 -14.65
CA SER A 146 6.18 -9.06 -14.98
C SER A 146 4.90 -8.55 -15.67
N ALA A 147 4.69 -7.24 -15.66
CA ALA A 147 3.61 -6.62 -16.43
C ALA A 147 3.75 -6.88 -17.94
N ALA A 148 4.97 -6.95 -18.46
CA ALA A 148 5.25 -7.35 -19.84
C ALA A 148 4.75 -8.77 -20.15
N GLU A 149 5.05 -9.74 -19.29
CA GLU A 149 4.52 -11.12 -19.43
C GLU A 149 2.99 -11.12 -19.41
N VAL A 150 2.37 -10.37 -18.48
CA VAL A 150 0.91 -10.28 -18.41
C VAL A 150 0.32 -9.77 -19.73
N VAL A 151 0.82 -8.63 -20.25
CA VAL A 151 0.23 -8.04 -21.47
C VAL A 151 0.54 -8.84 -22.74
N ASN A 152 1.67 -9.55 -22.80
CA ASN A 152 2.10 -10.26 -24.00
C ASN A 152 1.62 -11.72 -24.06
N GLU A 153 1.44 -12.39 -22.92
CA GLU A 153 1.08 -13.81 -22.88
C GLU A 153 -0.43 -14.02 -22.69
N TYR A 154 -1.03 -13.37 -21.69
CA TYR A 154 -2.38 -13.71 -21.22
C TYR A 154 -3.46 -13.50 -22.30
N ASP A 155 -4.50 -14.34 -22.28
CA ASP A 155 -5.60 -14.22 -23.24
C ASP A 155 -6.42 -12.91 -23.07
N GLU A 156 -7.17 -12.53 -24.10
CA GLU A 156 -7.98 -11.30 -24.12
C GLU A 156 -9.00 -11.24 -22.96
N ARG A 157 -9.54 -12.40 -22.56
CA ARG A 157 -10.55 -12.49 -21.50
C ARG A 157 -9.93 -12.27 -20.13
N ALA A 158 -8.79 -12.88 -19.86
CA ALA A 158 -8.00 -12.71 -18.65
C ALA A 158 -7.56 -11.24 -18.51
N LEU A 159 -6.98 -10.65 -19.56
CA LEU A 159 -6.64 -9.23 -19.60
C LEU A 159 -7.84 -8.34 -19.30
N SER A 160 -8.98 -8.59 -19.95
CA SER A 160 -10.19 -7.82 -19.69
C SER A 160 -10.68 -7.98 -18.25
N ARG A 161 -10.56 -9.17 -17.64
CA ARG A 161 -10.98 -9.40 -16.25
C ARG A 161 -10.07 -8.67 -15.27
N ILE A 162 -8.75 -8.76 -15.46
CA ILE A 162 -7.73 -8.05 -14.67
C ILE A 162 -8.01 -6.54 -14.70
N ILE A 163 -8.10 -5.96 -15.90
CA ILE A 163 -8.30 -4.52 -16.07
C ILE A 163 -9.66 -4.06 -15.50
N ALA A 164 -10.72 -4.85 -15.68
CA ALA A 164 -12.04 -4.51 -15.16
C ALA A 164 -12.09 -4.57 -13.63
N ALA A 165 -11.59 -5.66 -13.02
CA ALA A 165 -11.71 -5.89 -11.59
C ALA A 165 -10.75 -5.02 -10.77
N LEU A 166 -9.51 -4.88 -11.23
CA LEU A 166 -8.44 -4.24 -10.46
C LEU A 166 -8.24 -2.76 -10.83
N GLY A 167 -8.57 -2.38 -12.07
CA GLY A 167 -8.56 -1.00 -12.53
C GLY A 167 -9.91 -0.28 -12.38
N GLU A 168 -10.97 -1.01 -12.05
CA GLU A 168 -12.36 -0.53 -12.11
C GLU A 168 -12.70 0.14 -13.46
N GLU A 169 -12.10 -0.35 -14.57
CA GLU A 169 -12.22 0.24 -15.91
C GLU A 169 -13.41 -0.34 -16.70
N LYS A 170 -14.36 0.53 -17.05
CA LYS A 170 -15.59 0.15 -17.78
C LYS A 170 -15.32 -0.29 -19.21
N LYS A 171 -14.27 0.25 -19.84
CA LYS A 171 -13.83 -0.06 -21.21
C LYS A 171 -12.76 -1.16 -21.24
N ALA A 172 -12.62 -1.97 -20.17
CA ALA A 172 -11.59 -3.01 -20.06
C ALA A 172 -11.53 -3.95 -21.28
N LYS A 173 -12.69 -4.32 -21.86
CA LYS A 173 -12.74 -5.14 -23.08
C LYS A 173 -12.04 -4.49 -24.27
N PHE A 174 -12.25 -3.19 -24.48
CA PHE A 174 -11.61 -2.45 -25.57
C PHE A 174 -10.10 -2.32 -25.35
N VAL A 175 -9.68 -2.09 -24.11
CA VAL A 175 -8.25 -2.05 -23.76
C VAL A 175 -7.59 -3.40 -23.98
N ALA A 176 -8.18 -4.49 -23.46
CA ALA A 176 -7.66 -5.83 -23.63
C ALA A 176 -7.55 -6.20 -25.12
N ARG A 177 -8.57 -5.87 -25.91
CA ARG A 177 -8.54 -6.08 -27.35
C ARG A 177 -7.41 -5.30 -28.03
N ALA A 178 -7.26 -4.02 -27.71
CA ALA A 178 -6.19 -3.19 -28.27
C ALA A 178 -4.79 -3.72 -27.90
N ILE A 179 -4.59 -4.21 -26.67
CA ILE A 179 -3.34 -4.87 -26.25
C ILE A 179 -3.08 -6.13 -27.09
N VAL A 180 -4.07 -7.00 -27.23
CA VAL A 180 -3.96 -8.24 -28.00
C VAL A 180 -3.73 -7.99 -29.48
N ASP A 181 -4.35 -6.96 -30.06
CA ASP A 181 -4.12 -6.59 -31.45
C ASP A 181 -2.75 -5.96 -31.65
N ALA A 182 -2.29 -5.09 -30.75
CA ALA A 182 -0.97 -4.48 -30.82
C ALA A 182 0.17 -5.51 -30.70
N ARG A 183 0.06 -6.48 -29.77
CA ARG A 183 1.11 -7.48 -29.56
C ARG A 183 1.31 -8.47 -30.71
N LYS A 184 0.35 -8.56 -31.64
CA LYS A 184 0.49 -9.36 -32.88
C LYS A 184 1.51 -8.75 -33.84
N GLU A 185 1.63 -7.43 -33.83
CA GLU A 185 2.54 -6.68 -34.69
C GLU A 185 3.92 -6.52 -34.05
N LYS A 186 3.94 -6.20 -32.74
CA LYS A 186 5.17 -5.99 -31.98
C LYS A 186 4.94 -6.29 -30.50
N GLU A 187 5.87 -7.01 -29.88
CA GLU A 187 5.91 -7.20 -28.43
C GLU A 187 5.86 -5.85 -27.69
N ILE A 188 5.03 -5.78 -26.66
CA ILE A 188 4.85 -4.57 -25.84
C ILE A 188 5.86 -4.63 -24.70
N SER A 189 6.90 -3.80 -24.78
CA SER A 189 8.09 -3.89 -23.94
C SER A 189 8.25 -2.71 -22.97
N THR A 190 7.64 -1.57 -23.28
CA THR A 190 7.79 -0.36 -22.46
C THR A 190 6.47 0.21 -21.92
N THR A 191 6.57 0.99 -20.85
CA THR A 191 5.43 1.71 -20.27
C THR A 191 4.84 2.73 -21.25
N GLY A 192 5.67 3.40 -22.05
CA GLY A 192 5.24 4.32 -23.09
C GLY A 192 4.43 3.66 -24.20
N GLU A 193 4.83 2.47 -24.63
CA GLU A 193 4.11 1.67 -25.63
C GLU A 193 2.72 1.28 -25.11
N LEU A 194 2.64 0.70 -23.92
CA LEU A 194 1.36 0.34 -23.31
C LEU A 194 0.46 1.56 -23.12
N ALA A 195 1.00 2.67 -22.60
CA ALA A 195 0.22 3.89 -22.38
C ALA A 195 -0.34 4.45 -23.70
N LYS A 196 0.43 4.40 -24.78
CA LYS A 196 -0.03 4.80 -26.12
C LYS A 196 -1.20 3.94 -26.59
N ILE A 197 -1.07 2.60 -26.50
CA ILE A 197 -2.14 1.66 -26.88
C ILE A 197 -3.42 1.94 -26.12
N VAL A 198 -3.34 2.16 -24.80
CA VAL A 198 -4.52 2.43 -23.97
C VAL A 198 -5.18 3.78 -24.34
N ARG A 199 -4.38 4.82 -24.60
CA ARG A 199 -4.88 6.14 -25.00
C ARG A 199 -5.57 6.13 -26.37
N GLU A 200 -5.09 5.30 -27.29
CA GLU A 200 -5.74 5.08 -28.59
C GLU A 200 -7.06 4.30 -28.45
N ALA A 201 -7.13 3.36 -27.50
CA ALA A 201 -8.34 2.58 -27.23
C ALA A 201 -9.43 3.34 -26.46
N ILE A 202 -9.05 4.32 -25.62
CA ILE A 202 -9.97 5.07 -24.75
C ILE A 202 -9.89 6.56 -25.05
N HIS A 203 -10.99 7.08 -25.60
CA HIS A 203 -11.22 8.52 -25.64
C HIS A 203 -11.44 9.10 -24.23
N SER A 204 -10.65 10.13 -23.88
CA SER A 204 -10.78 10.96 -22.66
C SER A 204 -11.16 12.40 -22.99
N LYS A 205 -11.88 13.06 -22.08
CA LYS A 205 -12.19 14.49 -22.18
C LYS A 205 -11.16 15.33 -21.41
N PRO A 206 -11.00 16.63 -21.73
CA PRO A 206 -10.20 17.53 -20.92
C PRO A 206 -10.67 17.52 -19.45
N GLY A 207 -9.73 17.31 -18.52
CA GLY A 207 -10.00 17.22 -17.08
C GLY A 207 -10.22 15.79 -16.55
N ASP A 208 -10.37 14.79 -17.42
CA ASP A 208 -10.33 13.39 -17.00
C ASP A 208 -8.90 13.00 -16.58
N ILE A 209 -8.79 11.98 -15.73
CA ILE A 209 -7.50 11.31 -15.49
C ILE A 209 -6.99 10.68 -16.79
N ASP A 210 -5.68 10.51 -16.92
CA ASP A 210 -5.09 9.85 -18.08
C ASP A 210 -5.69 8.43 -18.25
N PRO A 211 -6.17 8.06 -19.46
CA PRO A 211 -6.74 6.74 -19.73
C PRO A 211 -5.88 5.55 -19.28
N ALA A 212 -4.55 5.67 -19.35
CA ALA A 212 -3.62 4.61 -18.98
C ALA A 212 -3.60 4.33 -17.47
N THR A 213 -4.01 5.30 -16.64
CA THR A 213 -3.89 5.23 -15.17
C THR A 213 -4.52 3.96 -14.58
N ARG A 214 -5.74 3.62 -15.02
CA ARG A 214 -6.48 2.46 -14.49
C ARG A 214 -5.90 1.13 -14.96
N THR A 215 -5.44 1.06 -16.21
CA THR A 215 -4.76 -0.13 -16.74
C THR A 215 -3.46 -0.38 -15.99
N PHE A 216 -2.66 0.66 -15.76
CA PHE A 216 -1.42 0.56 -14.99
C PHE A 216 -1.68 0.16 -13.54
N GLN A 217 -2.69 0.75 -12.89
CA GLN A 217 -3.13 0.34 -11.56
C GLN A 217 -3.54 -1.14 -11.54
N ALA A 218 -4.31 -1.60 -12.52
CA ALA A 218 -4.76 -2.99 -12.59
C ALA A 218 -3.61 -3.98 -12.69
N LEU A 219 -2.67 -3.74 -13.62
CA LEU A 219 -1.50 -4.59 -13.83
C LEU A 219 -0.60 -4.59 -12.60
N ARG A 220 -0.37 -3.42 -11.99
CA ARG A 220 0.41 -3.29 -10.77
C ARG A 220 -0.18 -4.12 -9.63
N ILE A 221 -1.48 -3.97 -9.37
CA ILE A 221 -2.18 -4.72 -8.34
C ILE A 221 -2.08 -6.22 -8.60
N TYR A 222 -2.25 -6.63 -9.86
CA TYR A 222 -2.23 -8.04 -10.28
C TYR A 222 -0.86 -8.69 -10.11
N VAL A 223 0.17 -8.10 -10.70
CA VAL A 223 1.57 -8.59 -10.69
C VAL A 223 2.10 -8.76 -9.27
N ASN A 224 1.59 -7.96 -8.34
CA ASN A 224 2.07 -7.90 -6.97
C ASN A 224 1.12 -8.53 -5.94
N ASP A 225 0.04 -9.17 -6.36
CA ASP A 225 -1.03 -9.70 -5.50
C ASP A 225 -1.44 -8.73 -4.37
N GLU A 226 -1.54 -7.43 -4.66
CA GLU A 226 -1.60 -6.40 -3.61
C GLU A 226 -2.82 -6.59 -2.70
N LEU A 227 -3.96 -6.98 -3.27
CA LEU A 227 -5.20 -7.18 -2.51
C LEU A 227 -5.17 -8.44 -1.64
N GLY A 228 -4.56 -9.53 -2.15
CA GLY A 228 -4.34 -10.75 -1.37
C GLY A 228 -3.39 -10.50 -0.20
N GLU A 229 -2.31 -9.78 -0.44
CA GLU A 229 -1.34 -9.38 0.58
C GLU A 229 -1.99 -8.50 1.66
N ILE A 230 -2.79 -7.49 1.28
CA ILE A 230 -3.57 -6.67 2.22
C ILE A 230 -4.45 -7.54 3.12
N GLY A 231 -5.17 -8.51 2.55
CA GLY A 231 -6.03 -9.40 3.32
C GLY A 231 -5.27 -10.18 4.39
N LYS A 232 -4.19 -10.86 3.99
CA LYS A 232 -3.32 -11.62 4.90
C LYS A 232 -2.66 -10.71 5.95
N GLY A 233 -2.20 -9.53 5.53
CA GLY A 233 -1.59 -8.53 6.42
C GLY A 233 -2.55 -8.04 7.50
N LEU A 234 -3.80 -7.74 7.16
CA LEU A 234 -4.82 -7.32 8.15
C LEU A 234 -5.11 -8.43 9.18
N LEU A 235 -5.20 -9.69 8.73
CA LEU A 235 -5.36 -10.85 9.61
C LEU A 235 -4.14 -11.06 10.54
N ALA A 236 -2.93 -10.88 10.02
CA ALA A 236 -1.71 -10.93 10.80
C ALA A 236 -1.66 -9.79 11.85
N ALA A 237 -2.11 -8.58 11.49
CA ALA A 237 -2.13 -7.44 12.40
C ALA A 237 -3.05 -7.69 13.61
N GLU A 238 -4.23 -8.27 13.37
CA GLU A 238 -5.18 -8.63 14.44
C GLU A 238 -4.56 -9.56 15.50
N ARG A 239 -3.68 -10.46 15.06
CA ARG A 239 -3.01 -11.46 15.91
C ARG A 239 -1.81 -10.89 16.66
N LEU A 240 -1.09 -9.95 16.05
CA LEU A 240 0.10 -9.32 16.64
C LEU A 240 -0.24 -8.15 17.57
N LEU A 241 -1.33 -7.43 17.32
CA LEU A 241 -1.72 -6.30 18.16
C LEU A 241 -2.17 -6.79 19.54
N LYS A 242 -1.61 -6.18 20.59
CA LYS A 242 -2.09 -6.38 21.96
C LYS A 242 -3.34 -5.56 22.23
N ALA A 243 -4.03 -5.84 23.34
CA ALA A 243 -5.13 -4.99 23.81
C ALA A 243 -4.69 -3.53 23.96
N GLY A 244 -5.47 -2.60 23.39
CA GLY A 244 -5.15 -1.18 23.29
C GLY A 244 -4.15 -0.82 22.18
N GLY A 245 -3.63 -1.80 21.44
CA GLY A 245 -2.77 -1.55 20.28
C GLY A 245 -3.55 -0.99 19.09
N VAL A 246 -2.89 -0.24 18.22
CA VAL A 246 -3.55 0.49 17.12
C VAL A 246 -3.19 -0.07 15.75
N LEU A 247 -4.21 -0.41 14.96
CA LEU A 247 -4.09 -0.61 13.52
C LEU A 247 -4.30 0.74 12.82
N SER A 248 -3.32 1.17 12.03
CA SER A 248 -3.35 2.40 11.24
C SER A 248 -3.09 2.06 9.77
N ALA A 249 -4.04 2.30 8.89
CA ALA A 249 -3.96 1.87 7.49
C ALA A 249 -4.34 3.00 6.52
N ILE A 250 -3.38 3.41 5.69
CA ILE A 250 -3.55 4.38 4.60
C ILE A 250 -3.78 3.62 3.30
N SER A 251 -4.84 3.98 2.60
CA SER A 251 -5.20 3.47 1.27
C SER A 251 -5.22 4.61 0.25
N PHE A 252 -4.88 4.32 -1.00
CA PHE A 252 -4.80 5.29 -2.10
C PHE A 252 -5.84 5.05 -3.19
N HIS A 253 -6.46 3.87 -3.20
CA HIS A 253 -7.59 3.59 -4.09
C HIS A 253 -8.75 2.88 -3.40
N SER A 254 -9.87 2.82 -4.12
CA SER A 254 -11.16 2.29 -3.66
C SER A 254 -11.09 0.82 -3.22
N LEU A 255 -10.36 -0.03 -3.95
CA LEU A 255 -10.25 -1.47 -3.64
C LEU A 255 -9.53 -1.72 -2.30
N GLU A 256 -8.39 -1.07 -2.06
CA GLU A 256 -7.68 -1.08 -0.76
C GLU A 256 -8.60 -0.61 0.37
N ASP A 257 -9.17 0.60 0.23
CA ASP A 257 -10.07 1.21 1.23
C ASP A 257 -11.26 0.30 1.57
N ARG A 258 -11.78 -0.42 0.57
CA ARG A 258 -12.90 -1.37 0.72
C ARG A 258 -12.50 -2.60 1.55
N LEU A 259 -11.29 -3.15 1.36
CA LEU A 259 -10.80 -4.27 2.18
C LEU A 259 -10.60 -3.84 3.63
N VAL A 260 -9.88 -2.74 3.85
CA VAL A 260 -9.62 -2.22 5.21
C VAL A 260 -10.93 -1.89 5.92
N LYS A 261 -11.87 -1.23 5.23
CA LYS A 261 -13.19 -0.90 5.78
C LYS A 261 -13.97 -2.16 6.15
N THR A 262 -14.04 -3.13 5.25
CA THR A 262 -14.79 -4.38 5.49
C THR A 262 -14.19 -5.12 6.67
N PHE A 263 -12.87 -5.25 6.73
CA PHE A 263 -12.16 -5.89 7.83
C PHE A 263 -12.46 -5.22 9.18
N ILE A 264 -12.21 -3.91 9.30
CA ILE A 264 -12.47 -3.18 10.55
C ILE A 264 -13.95 -3.26 10.94
N THR A 265 -14.86 -3.12 9.97
CA THR A 265 -16.31 -3.17 10.26
C THR A 265 -16.72 -4.54 10.78
N SER A 266 -16.26 -5.63 10.14
CA SER A 266 -16.53 -7.00 10.56
C SER A 266 -15.99 -7.27 11.96
N ARG A 267 -14.75 -6.86 12.24
CA ARG A 267 -14.11 -7.07 13.55
C ARG A 267 -14.60 -6.13 14.66
N SER A 268 -15.32 -5.06 14.32
CA SER A 268 -15.88 -4.09 15.27
C SER A 268 -17.36 -4.28 15.58
N GLN A 269 -18.05 -5.16 14.86
CA GLN A 269 -19.47 -5.45 15.11
C GLN A 269 -19.62 -6.77 15.86
N ALA A 270 -20.46 -6.79 16.89
CA ALA A 270 -21.01 -8.05 17.37
C ALA A 270 -21.98 -8.56 16.29
N PRO A 271 -21.90 -9.83 15.86
CA PRO A 271 -22.84 -10.40 14.90
C PRO A 271 -24.28 -10.16 15.36
N ALA A 272 -25.13 -9.72 14.42
CA ALA A 272 -26.54 -9.46 14.71
C ALA A 272 -27.23 -10.77 15.11
N VAL A 273 -27.53 -10.94 16.40
CA VAL A 273 -28.32 -12.08 16.89
C VAL A 273 -29.77 -11.83 16.46
N SER A 274 -30.26 -12.61 15.51
CA SER A 274 -31.69 -12.64 15.20
C SER A 274 -32.44 -13.09 16.45
N ARG A 275 -33.52 -12.37 16.83
CA ARG A 275 -34.36 -12.68 18.00
C ARG A 275 -35.00 -14.07 17.94
N HIS A 276 -34.88 -14.78 16.82
CA HIS A 276 -35.47 -16.09 16.54
C HIS A 276 -34.44 -17.21 16.29
N ALA A 277 -33.14 -16.92 16.39
CA ALA A 277 -32.11 -17.94 16.28
C ALA A 277 -31.69 -18.43 17.69
N PRO A 278 -31.34 -19.72 17.86
CA PRO A 278 -30.72 -20.20 19.10
C PRO A 278 -29.48 -19.36 19.41
N GLU A 279 -29.16 -19.16 20.69
CA GLU A 279 -28.00 -18.38 21.15
C GLU A 279 -26.69 -18.89 20.52
N VAL A 280 -26.34 -18.34 19.36
CA VAL A 280 -24.99 -18.50 18.81
C VAL A 280 -24.11 -17.63 19.70
N LYS A 281 -23.20 -18.25 20.47
CA LYS A 281 -22.15 -17.53 21.19
C LYS A 281 -21.31 -16.77 20.15
N THR A 282 -21.60 -15.50 19.98
CA THR A 282 -20.87 -14.64 19.06
C THR A 282 -19.54 -14.26 19.68
N ALA A 283 -18.46 -14.32 18.89
CA ALA A 283 -17.16 -13.86 19.37
C ALA A 283 -17.25 -12.34 19.66
N PRO A 284 -16.70 -11.87 20.80
CA PRO A 284 -16.65 -10.44 21.07
C PRO A 284 -15.83 -9.70 19.99
N PRO A 285 -16.14 -8.43 19.69
CA PRO A 285 -15.39 -7.65 18.70
C PRO A 285 -13.91 -7.58 19.05
N SER A 286 -13.03 -7.91 18.11
CA SER A 286 -11.57 -7.84 18.28
C SER A 286 -11.02 -6.43 18.06
N PHE A 287 -11.80 -5.54 17.44
CA PHE A 287 -11.45 -4.13 17.26
C PHE A 287 -12.56 -3.18 17.71
N SER A 288 -12.19 -2.01 18.19
CA SER A 288 -13.06 -0.83 18.30
C SER A 288 -12.68 0.15 17.21
N ALA A 289 -13.61 0.46 16.32
CA ALA A 289 -13.38 1.47 15.30
C ALA A 289 -13.22 2.84 15.96
N VAL A 290 -12.01 3.41 15.88
CA VAL A 290 -11.71 4.73 16.47
C VAL A 290 -12.53 5.82 15.76
N GLN A 291 -12.83 5.61 14.47
CA GLN A 291 -13.56 6.57 13.65
C GLN A 291 -14.53 5.89 12.68
N ARG A 292 -15.72 6.49 12.50
CA ARG A 292 -16.73 5.99 11.54
C ARG A 292 -16.38 6.28 10.08
N LYS A 293 -15.66 7.37 9.82
CA LYS A 293 -15.21 7.79 8.49
C LYS A 293 -13.68 7.75 8.45
N ALA A 294 -13.13 7.50 7.27
CA ALA A 294 -11.69 7.62 7.06
C ALA A 294 -11.28 9.09 7.19
N LEU A 295 -10.10 9.34 7.75
CA LEU A 295 -9.43 10.63 7.66
C LEU A 295 -8.92 10.81 6.23
N ILE A 296 -8.96 12.04 5.74
CA ILE A 296 -8.41 12.43 4.45
C ILE A 296 -7.30 13.46 4.68
N ALA A 297 -6.34 13.53 3.76
CA ALA A 297 -5.29 14.53 3.81
C ALA A 297 -5.87 15.95 3.75
N GLY A 298 -5.30 16.87 4.52
CA GLY A 298 -5.68 18.28 4.51
C GLY A 298 -5.27 18.98 3.21
N GLU A 299 -5.94 20.08 2.86
CA GLU A 299 -5.67 20.84 1.63
C GLU A 299 -4.21 21.31 1.53
N GLU A 300 -3.61 21.73 2.65
CA GLU A 300 -2.21 22.16 2.70
C GLU A 300 -1.24 21.00 2.41
N GLU A 301 -1.51 19.80 2.92
CA GLU A 301 -0.72 18.61 2.59
C GLU A 301 -0.86 18.27 1.11
N VAL A 302 -2.07 18.32 0.56
CA VAL A 302 -2.32 17.99 -0.85
C VAL A 302 -1.59 18.96 -1.80
N LYS A 303 -1.44 20.24 -1.40
CA LYS A 303 -0.67 21.24 -2.17
C LYS A 303 0.82 20.90 -2.24
N ILE A 304 1.42 20.48 -1.12
CA ILE A 304 2.86 20.16 -1.04
C ILE A 304 3.18 18.71 -1.44
N ASN A 305 2.19 17.82 -1.31
CA ASN A 305 2.27 16.40 -1.61
C ASN A 305 1.00 15.97 -2.38
N PRO A 306 0.96 16.15 -3.71
CA PRO A 306 -0.19 15.79 -4.53
C PRO A 306 -0.65 14.33 -4.40
N ARG A 307 0.24 13.43 -3.94
CA ARG A 307 -0.06 12.01 -3.71
C ARG A 307 -1.02 11.79 -2.54
N ALA A 308 -1.05 12.70 -1.58
CA ALA A 308 -1.95 12.64 -0.44
C ALA A 308 -3.42 12.87 -0.83
N ARG A 309 -3.69 13.37 -2.05
CA ARG A 309 -5.05 13.68 -2.55
C ARG A 309 -6.05 12.54 -2.42
N SER A 310 -5.63 11.33 -2.73
CA SER A 310 -6.50 10.14 -2.70
C SER A 310 -6.34 9.31 -1.43
N ALA A 311 -5.48 9.77 -0.51
CA ALA A 311 -5.16 9.03 0.71
C ALA A 311 -6.35 9.03 1.67
N LYS A 312 -6.64 7.84 2.19
CA LYS A 312 -7.65 7.60 3.21
C LYS A 312 -7.03 6.79 4.33
N LEU A 313 -6.96 7.39 5.51
CA LEU A 313 -6.49 6.73 6.71
C LEU A 313 -7.67 6.17 7.51
N ARG A 314 -7.59 4.88 7.84
CA ARG A 314 -8.48 4.20 8.77
C ARG A 314 -7.72 3.72 10.00
N VAL A 315 -8.34 3.90 11.15
CA VAL A 315 -7.74 3.58 12.46
C VAL A 315 -8.70 2.73 13.27
N ALA A 316 -8.19 1.65 13.85
CA ALA A 316 -8.92 0.79 14.76
C ALA A 316 -8.04 0.42 15.98
N GLU A 317 -8.65 0.38 17.16
CA GLU A 317 -7.97 -0.01 18.39
C GLU A 317 -8.32 -1.46 18.72
N ARG A 318 -7.31 -2.27 19.03
CA ARG A 318 -7.46 -3.68 19.38
C ARG A 318 -8.09 -3.81 20.76
N THR A 319 -9.15 -4.60 20.88
CA THR A 319 -9.79 -4.90 22.18
C THR A 319 -9.05 -6.01 22.93
N GLY A 320 -9.54 -6.39 24.12
CA GLY A 320 -9.07 -7.58 24.84
C GLY A 320 -9.62 -8.92 24.32
N ALA A 321 -10.53 -8.92 23.34
CA ALA A 321 -11.06 -10.15 22.76
C ALA A 321 -9.97 -10.92 21.99
N PRO A 322 -10.03 -12.26 21.86
CA PRO A 322 -9.11 -13.00 21.00
C PRO A 322 -9.29 -12.62 19.52
N ALA A 323 -8.25 -12.85 18.71
CA ALA A 323 -8.37 -12.76 17.25
C ALA A 323 -9.38 -13.80 16.75
N GLN A 324 -10.20 -13.42 15.78
CA GLN A 324 -11.21 -14.31 15.23
C GLN A 324 -10.61 -15.23 14.14
N HIS A 325 -11.18 -16.43 13.98
CA HIS A 325 -10.62 -17.48 13.11
C HIS A 325 -11.06 -17.41 11.65
N ASP A 326 -12.21 -16.78 11.37
CA ASP A 326 -12.75 -16.60 10.03
C ASP A 326 -11.98 -15.50 9.27
N ASP A 327 -11.99 -15.56 7.94
CA ASP A 327 -11.51 -14.48 7.09
C ASP A 327 -12.71 -13.69 6.51
N PRO A 328 -12.97 -12.46 7.00
CA PRO A 328 -14.09 -11.66 6.52
C PRO A 328 -13.89 -11.13 5.10
N LEU A 329 -12.69 -11.30 4.51
CA LEU A 329 -12.32 -10.83 3.19
C LEU A 329 -12.34 -11.93 2.14
N GLU A 330 -12.47 -13.20 2.52
CA GLU A 330 -12.43 -14.36 1.61
C GLU A 330 -13.40 -14.19 0.44
N ALA A 331 -14.66 -13.86 0.72
CA ALA A 331 -15.69 -13.69 -0.31
C ALA A 331 -15.47 -12.47 -1.24
N LEU A 332 -14.73 -11.44 -0.76
CA LEU A 332 -14.34 -10.30 -1.58
C LEU A 332 -13.17 -10.68 -2.49
N LEU A 333 -12.15 -11.34 -1.94
CA LEU A 333 -10.93 -11.72 -2.64
C LEU A 333 -11.18 -12.84 -3.66
N ALA A 334 -12.08 -13.78 -3.39
CA ALA A 334 -12.44 -14.86 -4.31
C ALA A 334 -13.03 -14.39 -5.65
N LYS A 335 -13.48 -13.13 -5.73
CA LYS A 335 -14.03 -12.52 -6.96
C LYS A 335 -12.97 -11.82 -7.80
N ILE A 336 -11.73 -11.76 -7.31
CA ILE A 336 -10.65 -10.97 -7.89
C ILE A 336 -9.73 -11.90 -8.69
N PRO A 337 -9.28 -11.50 -9.89
CA PRO A 337 -8.25 -12.23 -10.64
C PRO A 337 -6.99 -12.44 -9.79
N SER A 338 -6.46 -13.66 -9.80
CA SER A 338 -5.22 -14.04 -9.10
C SER A 338 -4.17 -14.57 -10.07
N LEU A 339 -2.91 -14.61 -9.64
CA LEU A 339 -1.79 -15.11 -10.44
C LEU A 339 -1.96 -16.59 -10.84
N ASP A 340 -2.59 -17.39 -9.99
CA ASP A 340 -2.79 -18.83 -10.20
C ASP A 340 -4.08 -19.17 -10.97
N GLY A 341 -4.98 -18.20 -11.15
CA GLY A 341 -6.36 -18.44 -11.61
C GLY A 341 -6.68 -17.98 -13.03
N GLU A 342 -5.74 -17.35 -13.72
CA GLU A 342 -5.98 -16.79 -15.05
C GLU A 342 -5.26 -17.58 -16.16
N ALA A 343 -5.92 -17.71 -17.30
CA ALA A 343 -5.39 -18.42 -18.45
C ALA A 343 -4.26 -17.61 -19.11
N ARG A 344 -3.11 -18.26 -19.29
CA ARG A 344 -1.98 -17.76 -20.07
C ARG A 344 -2.21 -18.07 -21.55
#